data_AF-A0A4W3H1A1-F1
#
_entry.id   AF-A0A4W3H1A1-F1
#
_cell.length_a   1.000
_cell.length_b   1.000
_cell.length_c   1.000
_cell.angle_alpha   90.00
_cell.angle_beta   90.00
_cell.angle_gamma   90.00
#
_symmetry.space_group_name_H-M   'P 1'
#
loop_
_entity.id
_entity.type
_entity.pdbx_description
1 polymer ?
#
loop_
_entity_poly.entity_id
_entity_poly.type
_entity_poly.pdbx_seq_one_letter_code
_entity_poly.pdbx_strand_id
1 'polypeptide(L)'
;HAAVTFIPCPPPTPNINLLTIFLLHFAELLDYKCFNDTVYNYTTFWLEEGRGVLYVGARGAIYALNLSDISDGSTKMISWEASLAQRTDCLGKRRNTETECYNHVRFLKRFNGTHLFTCGTFAFSPRCAYIVSPNARG
;
A
#
# COMPACT_ATOMS: atom_id res chain seq x y z
N HIS A 1 -7.07 -17.02 7.80
CA HIS A 1 -6.20 -16.00 7.20
C HIS A 1 -6.40 -16.03 5.69
N ALA A 2 -7.07 -15.02 5.12
CA ALA A 2 -7.15 -14.89 3.66
C ALA A 2 -5.81 -14.33 3.14
N ALA A 3 -5.23 -14.99 2.14
CA ALA A 3 -4.10 -14.44 1.40
C ALA A 3 -4.66 -13.57 0.26
N VAL A 4 -4.62 -12.24 0.43
CA VAL A 4 -5.04 -11.31 -0.62
C VAL A 4 -3.89 -11.19 -1.62
N THR A 5 -3.89 -12.07 -2.62
CA THR A 5 -2.88 -12.10 -3.69
C THR A 5 -3.10 -10.93 -4.64
N PHE A 6 -2.41 -9.82 -4.43
CA PHE A 6 -2.41 -8.71 -5.38
C PHE A 6 -1.62 -9.07 -6.64
N ILE A 7 -2.35 -9.30 -7.73
CA ILE A 7 -1.82 -9.32 -9.08
C ILE A 7 -1.44 -7.86 -9.43
N PRO A 8 -0.20 -7.56 -9.86
CA PRO A 8 0.14 -6.24 -10.36
C PRO A 8 -0.76 -5.89 -11.55
N CYS A 9 -1.38 -4.70 -11.52
CA CYS A 9 -2.23 -4.20 -12.60
C CYS A 9 -1.52 -4.38 -13.95
N PRO A 10 -2.04 -5.21 -14.87
CA PRO A 10 -1.37 -5.47 -16.14
C PRO A 10 -1.38 -4.18 -17.00
N PRO A 11 -0.36 -3.97 -17.85
CA PRO A 11 -0.38 -2.88 -18.81
C PRO A 11 -1.61 -3.02 -19.74
N PRO A 12 -2.29 -1.92 -20.09
CA PRO A 12 -3.55 -1.96 -20.85
C PRO A 12 -3.30 -2.25 -22.35
N THR A 13 -2.95 -3.49 -22.68
CA THR A 13 -2.64 -3.93 -24.06
C THR A 13 -3.29 -5.29 -24.40
N PRO A 14 -4.34 -5.31 -25.24
CA PRO A 14 -4.96 -6.55 -25.70
C PRO A 14 -4.06 -7.36 -26.64
N ASN A 15 -3.63 -8.57 -26.22
CA ASN A 15 -3.43 -9.74 -27.10
C ASN A 15 -3.08 -11.04 -26.33
N ILE A 16 -4.07 -11.94 -26.17
CA ILE A 16 -3.97 -13.38 -25.84
C ILE A 16 -5.30 -13.95 -26.41
N ASN A 17 -5.49 -15.10 -27.05
CA ASN A 17 -4.63 -16.19 -27.48
C ASN A 17 -3.28 -15.79 -28.11
N LEU A 18 -3.07 -14.70 -28.86
CA LEU A 18 -3.83 -13.64 -29.55
C LEU A 18 -5.39 -13.65 -29.58
N LEU A 19 -5.98 -12.51 -29.23
CA LEU A 19 -7.42 -12.15 -29.20
C LEU A 19 -8.37 -12.71 -28.09
N THR A 20 -8.82 -13.98 -28.11
CA THR A 20 -10.00 -14.41 -27.30
C THR A 20 -9.76 -14.61 -25.80
N ILE A 21 -8.69 -15.29 -25.37
CA ILE A 21 -8.37 -15.49 -23.95
C ILE A 21 -8.17 -14.15 -23.24
N PHE A 22 -7.63 -13.14 -23.93
CA PHE A 22 -7.60 -11.77 -23.46
C PHE A 22 -8.99 -11.17 -23.48
N LEU A 23 -9.85 -11.31 -24.49
CA LEU A 23 -11.24 -10.80 -24.39
C LEU A 23 -12.04 -11.41 -23.22
N LEU A 24 -11.73 -12.64 -22.79
CA LEU A 24 -12.29 -13.24 -21.56
C LEU A 24 -11.62 -12.69 -20.29
N HIS A 25 -10.29 -12.72 -20.21
CA HIS A 25 -9.57 -12.13 -19.08
C HIS A 25 -9.90 -10.64 -18.92
N PHE A 26 -9.94 -9.88 -20.01
CA PHE A 26 -10.38 -8.48 -20.16
C PHE A 26 -11.88 -8.28 -19.99
N ALA A 27 -12.73 -9.30 -19.97
CA ALA A 27 -14.07 -9.13 -19.42
C ALA A 27 -14.00 -9.02 -17.89
N GLU A 28 -13.21 -9.89 -17.25
CA GLU A 28 -12.96 -9.89 -15.79
C GLU A 28 -11.98 -8.79 -15.33
N LEU A 29 -11.12 -8.31 -16.24
CA LEU A 29 -10.11 -7.27 -16.05
C LEU A 29 -10.60 -5.89 -16.58
N LEU A 30 -11.67 -5.79 -17.37
CA LEU A 30 -12.37 -4.51 -17.56
C LEU A 30 -13.07 -4.05 -16.27
N ASP A 31 -13.39 -5.01 -15.38
CA ASP A 31 -13.84 -4.73 -14.01
C ASP A 31 -12.73 -4.93 -12.97
N TYR A 32 -11.44 -5.01 -13.38
CA TYR A 32 -10.39 -4.76 -12.39
C TYR A 32 -10.50 -3.31 -11.93
N LYS A 33 -10.38 -3.12 -10.63
CA LYS A 33 -10.20 -1.81 -10.02
C LYS A 33 -8.74 -1.68 -9.68
N CYS A 34 -8.07 -0.70 -10.27
CA CYS A 34 -6.64 -0.45 -10.02
C CYS A 34 -6.46 0.81 -9.19
N PHE A 35 -5.71 0.67 -8.10
CA PHE A 35 -5.19 1.80 -7.35
C PHE A 35 -3.76 2.10 -7.82
N ASN A 36 -3.44 3.38 -8.04
CA ASN A 36 -2.10 3.84 -8.37
C ASN A 36 -1.89 5.27 -7.85
N ASP A 37 -0.67 5.57 -7.42
CA ASP A 37 -0.22 6.86 -6.90
C ASP A 37 1.28 7.01 -7.21
N THR A 38 1.82 8.21 -7.02
CA THR A 38 3.24 8.61 -7.05
C THR A 38 4.19 7.78 -6.15
N VAL A 39 3.65 6.90 -5.31
CA VAL A 39 4.37 6.05 -4.36
C VAL A 39 4.60 4.65 -4.93
N TYR A 40 5.66 3.99 -4.47
CA TYR A 40 6.06 2.64 -4.89
C TYR A 40 6.05 1.64 -3.73
N ASN A 41 6.21 0.36 -4.06
CA ASN A 41 6.42 -0.75 -3.11
C ASN A 41 5.24 -1.04 -2.15
N TYR A 42 4.00 -0.97 -2.66
CA TYR A 42 2.81 -1.54 -2.01
C TYR A 42 3.07 -3.02 -1.64
N THR A 43 3.28 -3.31 -0.35
CA THR A 43 3.79 -4.63 0.10
C THR A 43 3.19 -5.13 1.42
N THR A 44 2.50 -4.29 2.18
CA THR A 44 1.74 -4.70 3.38
C THR A 44 0.26 -4.50 3.13
N PHE A 45 -0.59 -5.45 3.50
CA PHE A 45 -2.04 -5.38 3.29
C PHE A 45 -2.81 -5.78 4.56
N TRP A 46 -3.88 -5.06 4.88
CA TRP A 46 -4.81 -5.42 5.95
C TRP A 46 -6.25 -5.14 5.56
N LEU A 47 -7.07 -6.20 5.54
CA LEU A 47 -8.46 -6.17 5.11
C LEU A 47 -9.39 -6.03 6.32
N GLU A 48 -10.31 -5.06 6.27
CA GLU A 48 -11.39 -4.88 7.26
C GLU A 48 -12.76 -4.96 6.57
N GLU A 49 -13.19 -6.17 6.22
CA GLU A 49 -14.46 -6.46 5.52
C GLU A 49 -15.66 -5.77 6.19
N GLY A 50 -15.82 -5.98 7.51
CA GLY A 50 -16.88 -5.36 8.32
C GLY A 50 -16.79 -3.83 8.49
N ARG A 51 -15.86 -3.16 7.81
CA ARG A 51 -15.76 -1.70 7.68
C ARG A 51 -15.73 -1.23 6.22
N GLY A 52 -15.67 -2.13 5.24
CA GLY A 52 -15.50 -1.79 3.83
C GLY A 52 -14.15 -1.14 3.50
N VAL A 53 -13.07 -1.46 4.23
CA VAL A 53 -11.75 -0.83 4.02
C VAL A 53 -10.65 -1.85 3.76
N LEU A 54 -9.86 -1.60 2.72
CA LEU A 54 -8.56 -2.22 2.51
C LEU A 54 -7.45 -1.22 2.89
N TYR A 55 -6.62 -1.58 3.86
CA TYR A 55 -5.43 -0.81 4.20
C TYR A 55 -4.20 -1.34 3.45
N VAL A 56 -3.41 -0.43 2.88
CA VAL A 56 -2.19 -0.76 2.12
C VAL A 56 -1.00 0.02 2.66
N GLY A 57 0.06 -0.69 3.05
CA GLY A 57 1.35 -0.13 3.42
C GLY A 57 2.34 -0.19 2.25
N ALA A 58 2.97 0.95 1.96
CA ALA A 58 3.90 1.14 0.85
C ALA A 58 5.23 1.78 1.33
N ARG A 59 6.02 2.36 0.42
CA ARG A 59 7.17 3.20 0.77
C ARG A 59 6.70 4.58 1.26
N GLY A 60 6.97 4.91 2.52
CA GLY A 60 6.64 6.22 3.11
C GLY A 60 5.16 6.51 3.31
N ALA A 61 4.27 5.57 3.02
CA ALA A 61 2.83 5.81 2.96
C ALA A 61 2.00 4.64 3.50
N ILE A 62 0.87 4.99 4.12
CA ILE A 62 -0.21 4.07 4.48
C ILE A 62 -1.52 4.59 3.87
N TYR A 63 -2.16 3.76 3.06
CA TYR A 63 -3.43 4.06 2.41
C TYR A 63 -4.59 3.36 3.10
N ALA A 64 -5.77 3.96 3.02
CA ALA A 64 -7.07 3.34 3.22
C ALA A 64 -7.88 3.48 1.94
N LEU A 65 -8.13 2.36 1.28
CA LEU A 65 -8.89 2.23 0.03
C LEU A 65 -10.31 1.72 0.36
N ASN A 66 -11.31 2.15 -0.43
CA ASN A 66 -12.65 1.57 -0.36
C ASN A 66 -12.61 0.12 -0.88
N LEU A 67 -13.11 -0.83 -0.10
CA LEU A 67 -13.11 -2.24 -0.47
C LEU A 67 -14.08 -2.56 -1.62
N SER A 68 -15.14 -1.77 -1.79
CA SER A 68 -16.14 -1.98 -2.85
C SER A 68 -15.62 -1.54 -4.23
N ASP A 69 -14.76 -0.53 -4.29
CA ASP A 69 -14.03 -0.12 -5.50
C ASP A 69 -12.76 0.65 -5.09
N ILE A 70 -11.59 0.03 -5.25
CA ILE A 70 -10.31 0.65 -4.86
C ILE A 70 -9.85 1.79 -5.79
N SER A 71 -10.59 2.04 -6.88
CA SER A 71 -10.31 3.09 -7.86
C SER A 71 -11.27 4.30 -7.76
N ASP A 72 -12.18 4.30 -6.79
CA ASP A 72 -13.26 5.31 -6.64
C ASP A 72 -12.82 6.74 -6.29
N GLY A 73 -11.52 6.96 -6.07
CA GLY A 73 -10.95 8.25 -5.67
C GLY A 73 -11.21 8.66 -4.22
N SER A 74 -11.93 7.86 -3.41
CA SER A 74 -12.17 8.12 -1.98
C SER A 74 -10.94 7.84 -1.08
N THR A 75 -9.87 7.36 -1.69
CA THR A 75 -8.61 6.97 -1.05
C THR A 75 -8.08 8.04 -0.10
N LYS A 76 -7.67 7.60 1.09
CA LYS A 76 -6.96 8.44 2.05
C LYS A 76 -5.56 7.93 2.31
N MET A 77 -4.61 8.85 2.40
CA MET A 77 -3.20 8.58 2.64
C MET A 77 -2.76 9.15 3.99
N ILE A 78 -1.90 8.44 4.71
CA ILE A 78 -1.04 8.97 5.76
C ILE A 78 0.40 8.88 5.26
N SER A 79 1.08 10.02 5.22
CA SER A 79 2.55 10.05 5.09
C SER A 79 3.17 9.53 6.38
N TRP A 80 4.01 8.51 6.26
CA TRP A 80 4.66 7.80 7.35
C TRP A 80 6.09 7.46 6.94
N GLU A 81 6.87 8.49 6.64
CA GLU A 81 8.22 8.41 6.08
C GLU A 81 9.30 8.69 7.15
N ALA A 82 10.53 8.22 6.93
CA ALA A 82 11.70 8.61 7.71
C ALA A 82 12.08 10.08 7.43
N SER A 83 12.46 10.81 8.47
CA SER A 83 12.88 12.20 8.32
C SER A 83 14.09 12.34 7.39
N LEU A 84 14.22 13.49 6.71
CA LEU A 84 15.34 13.74 5.80
C LEU A 84 16.71 13.50 6.46
N ALA A 85 16.86 13.89 7.73
CA ALA A 85 18.06 13.62 8.51
C ALA A 85 18.35 12.11 8.65
N GLN A 86 17.35 11.30 8.99
CA GLN A 86 17.50 9.83 9.06
C GLN A 86 17.84 9.21 7.70
N ARG A 87 17.24 9.72 6.61
CA ARG A 87 17.55 9.27 5.24
C ARG A 87 19.00 9.57 4.85
N THR A 88 19.46 10.80 5.07
CA THR A 88 20.85 11.23 4.84
C THR A 88 21.84 10.43 5.70
N ASP A 89 21.54 10.24 6.99
CA ASP A 89 22.33 9.40 7.90
C ASP A 89 22.47 7.97 7.38
N CYS A 90 21.37 7.37 6.91
CA CYS A 90 21.36 6.01 6.36
C CYS A 90 22.26 5.87 5.13
N LEU A 91 22.24 6.87 4.24
CA LEU A 91 23.07 6.92 3.03
C LEU A 91 24.55 7.21 3.33
N GLY A 92 24.84 7.96 4.39
CA GLY A 92 26.21 8.18 4.86
C GLY A 92 26.81 6.98 5.61
N LYS A 93 25.99 6.23 6.34
CA LYS A 93 26.45 5.15 7.25
C LYS A 93 26.74 3.82 6.55
N ARG A 94 26.21 3.58 5.34
CA ARG A 94 26.49 2.40 4.50
C ARG A 94 26.34 2.74 3.01
N ARG A 95 26.90 1.91 2.12
CA ARG A 95 26.64 1.93 0.67
C ARG A 95 25.22 1.39 0.32
N ASN A 96 24.21 1.85 1.05
CA ASN A 96 22.81 1.53 0.79
C ASN A 96 22.33 2.31 -0.44
N THR A 97 21.37 1.75 -1.17
CA THR A 97 20.68 2.47 -2.25
C THR A 97 19.68 3.48 -1.69
N GLU A 98 19.34 4.53 -2.45
CA GLU A 98 18.41 5.56 -1.97
C GLU A 98 17.05 4.96 -1.55
N THR A 99 16.58 3.96 -2.31
CA THR A 99 15.32 3.24 -2.10
C THR A 99 15.25 2.47 -0.78
N GLU A 100 16.36 1.94 -0.27
CA GLU A 100 16.40 1.21 1.01
C GLU A 100 16.36 2.14 2.23
N CYS A 101 16.83 3.38 2.07
CA CYS A 101 16.87 4.37 3.16
C CYS A 101 15.53 5.08 3.42
N TYR A 102 14.46 4.78 2.67
CA TYR A 102 13.10 5.19 3.02
C TYR A 102 12.49 4.28 4.10
N ASN A 103 11.36 4.68 4.67
CA ASN A 103 10.51 3.78 5.46
C ASN A 103 9.69 2.88 4.52
N HIS A 104 9.76 1.57 4.71
CA HIS A 104 8.85 0.61 4.07
C HIS A 104 7.96 0.01 5.15
N VAL A 105 6.64 0.12 4.98
CA VAL A 105 5.68 -0.50 5.91
C VAL A 105 5.78 -2.02 5.81
N ARG A 106 5.96 -2.70 6.94
CA ARG A 106 6.07 -4.18 7.04
C ARG A 106 4.99 -4.82 7.92
N PHE A 107 4.28 -4.04 8.72
CA PHE A 107 3.15 -4.50 9.52
C PHE A 107 2.09 -3.41 9.61
N LEU A 108 0.82 -3.80 9.51
CA LEU A 108 -0.33 -2.90 9.63
C LEU A 108 -1.54 -3.68 10.15
N LYS A 109 -2.14 -3.20 11.25
CA LYS A 109 -3.39 -3.72 11.84
C LYS A 109 -4.19 -2.58 12.46
N ARG A 110 -5.48 -2.80 12.69
CA ARG A 110 -6.23 -2.00 13.65
C ARG A 110 -5.77 -2.29 15.08
N PHE A 111 -5.64 -1.25 15.89
CA PHE A 111 -5.44 -1.34 17.34
C PHE A 111 -6.74 -1.14 18.11
N ASN A 112 -7.50 -0.09 17.77
CA ASN A 112 -8.80 0.21 18.39
C ASN A 112 -9.73 0.94 17.39
N GLY A 113 -10.86 1.47 17.84
CA GLY A 113 -11.83 2.16 16.98
C GLY A 113 -11.26 3.32 16.15
N THR A 114 -10.27 4.05 16.68
CA THR A 114 -9.69 5.24 16.05
C THR A 114 -8.24 5.07 15.60
N HIS A 115 -7.51 4.04 16.07
CA HIS A 115 -6.08 3.87 15.83
C HIS A 115 -5.72 2.57 15.09
N LEU A 116 -4.67 2.65 14.28
CA LEU A 116 -3.94 1.54 13.69
C LEU A 116 -2.62 1.34 14.44
N PHE A 117 -2.14 0.10 14.55
CA PHE A 117 -0.77 -0.22 14.93
C PHE A 117 0.02 -0.65 13.70
N THR A 118 1.19 -0.06 13.51
CA THR A 118 2.01 -0.27 12.31
C THR A 118 3.49 -0.31 12.65
N CYS A 119 4.28 -1.07 11.87
CA CYS A 119 5.74 -1.14 11.96
C CYS A 119 6.37 -1.01 10.56
N GLY A 120 7.50 -0.31 10.49
CA GLY A 120 8.24 -0.07 9.24
C GLY A 120 9.75 0.03 9.44
N THR A 121 10.51 -0.01 8.34
CA THR A 121 11.99 -0.07 8.32
C THR A 121 12.70 1.22 8.74
N PHE A 122 12.06 2.39 8.58
CA PHE A 122 12.56 3.73 8.92
C PHE A 122 14.08 3.91 8.74
N ALA A 123 14.57 3.85 7.49
CA ALA A 123 15.99 4.09 7.17
C ALA A 123 16.98 3.17 7.94
N PHE A 124 16.66 1.86 8.01
CA PHE A 124 17.34 0.84 8.84
C PHE A 124 17.33 1.11 10.36
N SER A 125 16.37 1.91 10.85
CA SER A 125 16.09 2.09 12.28
C SER A 125 14.62 1.72 12.57
N PRO A 126 14.26 0.41 12.59
CA PRO A 126 12.87 -0.02 12.56
C PRO A 126 12.05 0.53 13.72
N ARG A 127 10.85 1.03 13.40
CA ARG A 127 9.97 1.69 14.38
C ARG A 127 8.53 1.22 14.20
N CYS A 128 7.88 0.98 15.33
CA CYS A 128 6.43 0.79 15.40
C CYS A 128 5.76 2.04 16.01
N ALA A 129 4.50 2.28 15.65
CA ALA A 129 3.70 3.37 16.20
C ALA A 129 2.20 3.02 16.22
N TYR A 130 1.48 3.65 17.15
CA TYR A 130 0.04 3.84 17.03
C TYR A 130 -0.20 5.12 16.23
N ILE A 131 -0.99 5.04 15.17
CA ILE A 131 -1.37 6.19 14.33
C ILE A 131 -2.89 6.29 14.26
N VAL A 132 -3.41 7.52 14.14
CA VAL A 132 -4.85 7.72 13.89
C VAL A 132 -5.21 7.15 12.53
N SER A 133 -6.30 6.40 12.46
CA SER A 133 -6.86 5.83 11.24
C SER A 133 -7.35 6.93 10.30
N PRO A 134 -7.08 6.91 8.98
CA PRO A 134 -7.66 7.87 8.02
C PRO A 134 -9.19 7.88 8.00
N ASN A 135 -9.79 6.78 8.44
CA ASN A 135 -11.24 6.59 8.57
C ASN A 135 -11.75 6.67 10.03
N ALA A 136 -10.95 7.22 10.95
CA ALA A 136 -11.49 7.68 12.23
C ALA A 136 -12.39 8.90 11.98
N ARG A 137 -13.59 8.89 12.58
CA ARG A 137 -14.34 10.13 12.81
C ARG A 137 -13.84 10.75 14.11
N GLY A 138 -13.78 12.07 14.17
CA GLY A 138 -13.78 12.81 15.44
C GLY A 138 -15.15 12.76 16.10
#